data_AF-A0A957YHP9-F1
#
_entry.id   AF-A0A957YHP9-F1
#
_cell.length_a   1.000
_cell.length_b   1.000
_cell.length_c   1.000
_cell.angle_alpha   90.00
_cell.angle_beta   90.00
_cell.angle_gamma   90.00
#
_symmetry.space_group_name_H-M   'P 1'
#
loop_
_entity.id
_entity.type
_entity.pdbx_description
1 polymer ?
#
loop_
_entity_poly.entity_id
_entity_poly.type
_entity_poly.pdbx_seq_one_letter_code
_entity_poly.pdbx_strand_id
1 'polypeptide(L)'
;MNWQTLKTFLNTLQPNTLARMVIDIEDAQEDWEHYPEEAPSAAMRKQINQVLGYIMKLGEDWGNTADFDFADLIEQVRAEQPVDDWLLDRDQQDQDNWTQDLQ
;
A
#
# COMPACT_ATOMS: atom_id res chain seq x y z
N MET A 1 -8.26 -15.13 -0.73
CA MET A 1 -7.36 -14.82 0.41
C MET A 1 -8.21 -14.41 1.60
N ASN A 2 -7.92 -14.88 2.83
CA ASN A 2 -8.67 -14.47 4.02
C ASN A 2 -8.00 -13.24 4.70
N TRP A 3 -8.71 -12.59 5.62
CA TRP A 3 -8.23 -11.37 6.30
C TRP A 3 -6.90 -11.56 7.05
N GLN A 4 -6.68 -12.74 7.65
CA GLN A 4 -5.46 -13.03 8.38
C GLN A 4 -4.27 -13.15 7.42
N THR A 5 -4.45 -13.85 6.30
CA THR A 5 -3.42 -13.96 5.25
C THR A 5 -3.06 -12.59 4.68
N LEU A 6 -4.04 -11.73 4.42
CA LEU A 6 -3.78 -10.37 3.94
C LEU A 6 -2.97 -9.56 4.95
N LYS A 7 -3.32 -9.61 6.24
CA LYS A 7 -2.54 -8.94 7.28
C LYS A 7 -1.10 -9.43 7.30
N THR A 8 -0.89 -10.75 7.32
CA THR A 8 0.47 -11.31 7.32
C THR A 8 1.27 -10.81 6.12
N PHE A 9 0.68 -10.81 4.92
CA PHE A 9 1.33 -10.28 3.72
C PHE A 9 1.68 -8.79 3.84
N LEU A 10 0.75 -7.94 4.30
CA LEU A 10 1.03 -6.51 4.42
C LEU A 10 2.18 -6.22 5.40
N ASN A 11 2.36 -7.04 6.45
CA ASN A 11 3.48 -6.90 7.38
C ASN A 11 4.86 -7.24 6.78
N THR A 12 4.92 -7.92 5.62
CA THR A 12 6.19 -8.22 4.94
C THR A 12 6.59 -7.13 3.94
N LEU A 13 5.75 -6.12 3.73
CA LEU A 13 6.02 -5.04 2.79
C LEU A 13 6.87 -3.95 3.42
N GLN A 14 7.72 -3.32 2.61
CA GLN A 14 8.48 -2.15 3.00
C GLN A 14 7.57 -0.92 3.15
N PRO A 15 7.96 0.06 3.98
CA PRO A 15 7.19 1.30 4.16
C PRO A 15 6.88 2.03 2.84
N ASN A 16 7.83 2.09 1.90
CA ASN A 16 7.61 2.74 0.60
C ASN A 16 6.49 2.05 -0.19
N THR A 17 6.46 0.72 -0.17
CA THR A 17 5.41 -0.07 -0.83
C THR A 17 4.05 0.18 -0.19
N LEU A 18 4.00 0.26 1.14
CA LEU A 18 2.77 0.61 1.88
C LEU A 18 2.30 2.03 1.53
N ALA A 19 3.21 3.00 1.51
CA ALA A 19 2.93 4.39 1.14
C ALA A 19 2.40 4.49 -0.31
N ARG A 20 2.98 3.73 -1.23
CA ARG A 20 2.51 3.65 -2.61
C ARG A 20 1.10 3.07 -2.71
N MET A 21 0.81 2.00 -1.97
CA MET A 21 -0.54 1.43 -1.94
C MET A 21 -1.58 2.41 -1.40
N VAL A 22 -1.22 3.26 -0.44
CA VAL A 22 -2.10 4.34 0.03
C VAL A 22 -2.41 5.30 -1.13
N ILE A 23 -1.39 5.76 -1.84
CA ILE A 23 -1.53 6.65 -2.99
C ILE A 23 -2.44 6.03 -4.06
N ASP A 24 -2.18 4.79 -4.47
CA ASP A 24 -2.96 4.12 -5.52
C ASP A 24 -4.44 3.93 -5.10
N ILE A 25 -4.71 3.71 -3.81
CA ILE A 25 -6.08 3.60 -3.31
C ILE A 25 -6.76 4.97 -3.24
N GLU A 26 -6.05 6.02 -2.83
CA GLU A 26 -6.57 7.40 -2.80
C GLU A 26 -6.90 7.89 -4.22
N ASP A 27 -5.98 7.71 -5.17
CA ASP A 27 -6.20 8.09 -6.56
C ASP A 27 -7.39 7.30 -7.16
N ALA A 28 -7.50 6.00 -6.88
CA ALA A 28 -8.66 5.21 -7.30
C ALA A 28 -9.98 5.69 -6.66
N GLN A 29 -9.96 6.17 -5.42
CA GLN A 29 -11.14 6.73 -4.77
C GLN A 29 -11.56 8.04 -5.41
N GLU A 30 -10.61 8.92 -5.75
CA GLU A 30 -10.88 10.15 -6.51
C GLU A 30 -11.48 9.83 -7.89
N ASP A 31 -10.93 8.83 -8.59
CA ASP A 31 -11.47 8.36 -9.86
C ASP A 31 -12.90 7.85 -9.72
N TRP A 32 -13.24 7.12 -8.65
CA TRP A 32 -14.61 6.66 -8.40
C TRP A 32 -15.59 7.77 -8.05
N GLU A 33 -15.12 8.87 -7.47
CA GLU A 33 -15.94 10.06 -7.25
C GLU A 33 -16.22 10.77 -8.58
N HIS A 34 -15.25 10.78 -9.49
CA HIS A 34 -15.40 11.37 -10.83
C HIS A 34 -16.19 10.48 -11.80
N TYR A 35 -15.98 9.16 -11.74
CA TYR A 35 -16.60 8.12 -12.57
C TYR A 35 -17.29 7.05 -11.71
N PRO A 36 -18.46 7.35 -11.11
CA PRO A 36 -19.14 6.45 -10.18
C PRO A 36 -19.56 5.09 -10.78
N GLU A 37 -19.67 4.99 -12.09
CA GLU A 37 -19.96 3.75 -12.83
C GLU A 37 -18.80 2.75 -12.81
N GLU A 38 -17.57 3.23 -12.67
CA GLU A 38 -16.36 2.40 -12.54
C GLU A 38 -16.10 1.98 -11.10
N ALA A 39 -16.79 2.64 -10.15
CA ALA A 39 -16.63 2.39 -8.74
C ALA A 39 -17.08 0.96 -8.37
N PRO A 40 -16.29 0.22 -7.56
CA PRO A 40 -16.69 -1.08 -7.09
C PRO A 40 -17.90 -0.96 -6.14
N SER A 41 -18.57 -2.09 -5.89
CA SER A 41 -19.75 -2.11 -5.02
C SER A 41 -19.48 -1.49 -3.63
N ALA A 42 -20.51 -0.94 -2.99
CA ALA A 42 -20.38 -0.33 -1.66
C ALA A 42 -19.78 -1.28 -0.61
N ALA A 43 -20.10 -2.58 -0.69
CA ALA A 43 -19.51 -3.60 0.18
C ALA A 43 -18.00 -3.77 -0.06
N MET A 44 -17.56 -3.72 -1.31
CA MET A 44 -16.15 -3.79 -1.67
C MET A 44 -15.40 -2.51 -1.25
N ARG A 45 -15.97 -1.32 -1.51
CA ARG A 45 -15.40 -0.04 -1.05
C ARG A 45 -15.19 -0.02 0.46
N LYS A 46 -16.15 -0.58 1.22
CA LYS A 46 -16.00 -0.73 2.66
C LYS A 46 -14.80 -1.62 3.04
N GLN A 47 -14.57 -2.73 2.34
CA GLN A 47 -13.41 -3.59 2.56
C GLN A 47 -12.10 -2.88 2.19
N ILE A 48 -12.08 -2.14 1.08
CA ILE A 48 -10.92 -1.35 0.65
C ILE A 48 -10.57 -0.30 1.73
N ASN A 49 -11.56 0.40 2.27
CA ASN A 49 -11.31 1.37 3.36
C ASN A 49 -10.80 0.70 4.65
N GLN A 50 -11.20 -0.54 4.93
CA GLN A 50 -10.65 -1.31 6.05
C GLN A 50 -9.20 -1.72 5.81
N VAL A 51 -8.84 -2.07 4.58
CA VAL A 51 -7.45 -2.35 4.17
C VAL A 51 -6.61 -1.09 4.28
N LEU A 52 -7.08 0.03 3.73
CA LEU A 52 -6.41 1.32 3.79
C LEU A 52 -6.12 1.73 5.24
N GLY A 53 -7.13 1.68 6.12
CA GLY A 53 -6.93 2.00 7.54
C GLY A 53 -5.94 1.06 8.25
N TYR A 54 -5.81 -0.20 7.80
CA TYR A 54 -4.81 -1.11 8.33
C TYR A 54 -3.40 -0.80 7.80
N ILE A 55 -3.27 -0.44 6.52
CA ILE A 55 -2.00 0.00 5.91
C ILE A 55 -1.49 1.26 6.61
N MET A 56 -2.35 2.26 6.82
CA MET A 56 -2.00 3.49 7.53
C MET A 56 -1.46 3.20 8.93
N LYS A 57 -2.18 2.39 9.71
CA LYS A 57 -1.74 1.99 11.04
C LYS A 57 -0.40 1.26 11.01
N LEU A 58 -0.22 0.35 10.04
CA LEU A 58 1.02 -0.38 9.91
C LEU A 58 2.19 0.56 9.58
N GLY A 59 1.99 1.50 8.66
CA GLY A 59 2.98 2.51 8.33
C GLY A 59 3.35 3.39 9.54
N GLU A 60 2.36 3.82 10.33
CA GLU A 60 2.58 4.54 11.59
C GLU A 60 3.39 3.71 12.61
N ASP A 61 3.06 2.43 12.78
CA ASP A 61 3.78 1.52 13.69
C ASP A 61 5.26 1.37 13.25
N TRP A 62 5.52 1.31 11.95
CA TRP A 62 6.86 1.29 11.37
C TRP A 62 7.59 2.63 11.55
N GLY A 63 6.92 3.74 11.26
CA GLY A 63 7.44 5.10 11.45
C GLY A 63 7.91 5.35 12.88
N ASN A 64 7.09 4.94 13.85
CA ASN A 64 7.43 5.02 15.27
C ASN A 64 8.66 4.16 15.64
N THR A 65 8.86 3.03 14.97
CA THR A 65 9.97 2.11 15.27
C THR A 65 11.29 2.59 14.64
N ALA A 66 11.22 3.18 13.45
CA ALA A 66 12.37 3.61 12.65
C ALA A 66 12.61 5.13 12.68
N ASP A 67 11.88 5.87 13.52
CA ASP A 67 12.00 7.33 13.74
C ASP A 67 11.76 8.16 12.47
N PHE A 68 10.66 7.88 11.76
CA PHE A 68 10.19 8.68 10.64
C PHE A 68 8.67 8.86 10.66
N ASP A 69 8.15 9.90 10.00
CA ASP A 69 6.71 10.10 9.84
C ASP A 69 6.22 9.42 8.55
N PHE A 70 5.27 8.49 8.69
CA PHE A 70 4.71 7.76 7.55
C PHE A 70 3.89 8.66 6.63
N ALA A 71 3.26 9.72 7.15
CA ALA A 71 2.55 10.70 6.33
C ALA A 71 3.54 11.48 5.44
N ASP A 72 4.68 11.89 6.00
CA ASP A 72 5.74 12.54 5.23
C ASP A 72 6.31 11.60 4.15
N LEU A 73 6.41 10.30 4.45
CA LEU A 73 6.83 9.30 3.47
C LEU A 73 5.84 9.18 2.30
N ILE A 74 4.53 9.18 2.57
CA ILE A 74 3.49 9.18 1.53
C ILE A 74 3.67 10.38 0.60
N GLU A 75 3.84 11.57 1.15
CA GLU A 75 4.03 12.78 0.35
C GLU A 75 5.33 12.76 -0.46
N GLN A 76 6.42 12.21 0.10
CA GLN A 76 7.68 12.00 -0.63
C GLN A 76 7.48 11.05 -1.81
N VAL A 77 6.88 9.88 -1.59
CA VAL A 77 6.61 8.89 -2.66
C VAL A 77 5.65 9.45 -3.71
N ARG A 78 4.66 10.25 -3.31
CA ARG A 78 3.73 10.93 -4.22
C ARG A 78 4.46 11.93 -5.13
N ALA A 79 5.47 12.63 -4.60
CA ALA A 79 6.27 13.59 -5.35
C ALA A 79 7.30 12.95 -6.30
N GLU A 80 7.73 11.71 -6.04
CA GLU A 80 8.79 11.01 -6.80
C GLU A 80 8.35 10.41 -8.15
N GLN A 81 7.06 10.41 -8.48
CA GLN A 81 6.52 9.71 -9.66
C GLN A 81 7.13 10.15 -11.02
N PRO A 82 7.61 9.17 -11.81
CA PRO A 82 6.81 8.66 -12.92
C PRO A 82 6.53 7.14 -12.84
N VAL A 83 5.38 6.74 -13.40
CA VAL A 83 4.65 5.47 -13.22
C VAL A 83 5.43 4.17 -13.57
N ASP A 84 6.55 4.23 -14.29
CA ASP A 84 7.25 3.03 -14.79
C ASP A 84 8.19 2.35 -13.76
N ASP A 85 8.69 3.07 -12.75
CA ASP A 85 9.69 2.54 -11.80
C ASP A 85 9.06 1.60 -10.74
N TRP A 86 7.76 1.70 -10.50
CA TRP A 86 7.07 0.92 -9.46
C TRP A 86 6.95 -0.59 -9.79
N LEU A 87 6.71 -0.94 -11.05
CA LEU A 87 6.63 -2.35 -11.46
C LEU A 87 7.98 -3.05 -11.21
N LEU A 88 9.08 -2.32 -11.42
CA LEU A 88 10.43 -2.81 -11.15
C LEU A 88 10.69 -3.00 -9.65
N ASP A 89 10.33 -2.03 -8.82
CA ASP A 89 10.54 -2.12 -7.36
C ASP A 89 9.75 -3.26 -6.71
N ARG A 90 8.48 -3.45 -7.12
CA ARG A 90 7.66 -4.56 -6.61
C ARG A 90 8.24 -5.92 -6.99
N ASP A 91 8.62 -6.09 -8.26
CA ASP A 91 9.16 -7.35 -8.76
C ASP A 91 10.54 -7.67 -8.13
N GLN A 92 11.35 -6.65 -7.84
CA GLN A 92 12.61 -6.80 -7.11
C GLN A 92 12.36 -7.22 -5.66
N GLN A 93 11.39 -6.61 -4.99
CA GLN A 93 11.05 -6.95 -3.61
C GLN A 93 10.46 -8.37 -3.47
N ASP A 94 9.66 -8.82 -4.44
CA ASP A 94 9.15 -10.20 -4.48
C ASP A 94 10.29 -11.23 -4.66
N GLN A 95 11.31 -10.92 -5.46
CA GLN A 95 12.50 -11.77 -5.59
C GLN A 95 13.31 -11.84 -4.29
N ASP A 96 13.52 -10.70 -3.64
CA ASP A 96 14.29 -10.64 -2.40
C ASP A 96 13.59 -11.40 -1.26
N ASN A 97 12.27 -11.25 -1.14
CA ASN A 97 11.45 -12.01 -0.19
C ASN A 97 11.51 -13.52 -0.43
N TRP A 98 11.42 -13.95 -1.70
CA TRP A 98 11.53 -15.38 -2.05
C TRP A 98 12.90 -15.97 -1.73
N THR A 99 13.96 -15.18 -1.89
CA THR A 99 15.34 -15.64 -1.65
C THR A 99 15.65 -15.76 -0.15
N GLN A 100 15.03 -14.93 0.69
CA GLN A 100 15.14 -15.04 2.15
C GLN A 100 14.39 -16.26 2.72
N ASP A 101 13.25 -16.63 2.14
CA ASP A 101 12.47 -17.82 2.57
C ASP A 101 13.15 -19.17 2.28
N LEU A 102 14.23 -19.17 1.47
CA LEU A 102 15.00 -20.37 1.11
C LEU A 102 16.25 -20.61 2.00
N GLN A 103 16.49 -19.78 3.01
CA GLN A 103 17.58 -19.92 4.00
C GLN A 103 17.07 -20.48 5.34
#